data_AF-A0A9P2H9B1-F1
#
_entry.id   AF-A0A9P2H9B1-F1
#
_cell.length_a   1.000
_cell.length_b   1.000
_cell.length_c   1.000
_cell.angle_alpha   90.00
_cell.angle_beta   90.00
_cell.angle_gamma   90.00
#
_symmetry.space_group_name_H-M   'P 1'
#
loop_
_entity.id
_entity.type
_entity.pdbx_description
1 polymer ?
#
loop_
_entity_poly.entity_id
_entity_poly.type
_entity_poly.pdbx_seq_one_letter_code
_entity_poly.pdbx_strand_id
1 'polypeptide(L)'
;MTNRWRWVVPLFAVFLAAGCTTTTTGKAGLAPNAVPRPLMGSLIQRVPLDGAALSTLLNQPFQALPPFPPVFGGSDSLGDSDVSARPADCVGVGYLTQRNVYRSVEVKSVARVSWRHDGSSVKVDDVDEGVVALPSAAAADDLFARFSAQWKECDGTTLTVPASAFGQRSITDVRVADSVVAATVSLRRGTHSILASVPQARAVGVRGNCVVEVAVTFFGITHPSDQGSADISTSAVDIAHAMMDRISELS
;
A
#
# COMPACT_ATOMS: atom_id res chain seq x y z
N MET A 1 -62.97 69.42 -28.04
CA MET A 1 -62.91 68.57 -29.25
C MET A 1 -61.45 68.41 -29.66
N THR A 2 -60.95 67.19 -29.43
CA THR A 2 -59.84 66.48 -30.11
C THR A 2 -58.49 67.18 -30.33
N ASN A 3 -57.57 66.96 -29.37
CA ASN A 3 -56.13 67.12 -29.53
C ASN A 3 -55.54 65.79 -30.08
N ARG A 4 -54.98 65.79 -31.30
CA ARG A 4 -54.41 64.60 -31.96
C ARG A 4 -52.93 64.43 -31.61
N TRP A 5 -52.67 63.48 -30.72
CA TRP A 5 -51.37 63.00 -30.28
C TRP A 5 -50.63 62.29 -31.44
N ARG A 6 -49.44 62.78 -31.80
CA ARG A 6 -48.51 62.13 -32.73
C ARG A 6 -47.60 61.17 -31.95
N TRP A 7 -47.68 59.87 -32.23
CA TRP A 7 -46.74 58.88 -31.69
C TRP A 7 -45.61 58.65 -32.71
N VAL A 8 -44.37 58.85 -32.26
CA VAL A 8 -43.15 58.48 -32.97
C VAL A 8 -42.69 57.14 -32.36
N VAL A 9 -42.56 56.11 -33.19
CA VAL A 9 -42.03 54.80 -32.77
C VAL A 9 -40.53 54.76 -33.09
N PRO A 10 -39.63 54.54 -32.11
CA PRO A 10 -38.23 54.28 -32.41
C PRO A 10 -38.00 52.80 -32.70
N LEU A 11 -37.27 52.50 -33.78
CA LEU A 11 -36.70 51.17 -34.05
C LEU A 11 -35.59 50.88 -33.01
N PHE A 12 -35.77 49.84 -32.20
CA PHE A 12 -34.70 49.25 -31.41
C PHE A 12 -34.02 48.13 -32.21
N ALA A 13 -32.77 48.35 -32.62
CA ALA A 13 -31.92 47.31 -33.18
C ALA A 13 -31.22 46.56 -32.04
N VAL A 14 -31.56 45.28 -31.87
CA VAL A 14 -30.90 44.37 -30.91
C VAL A 14 -29.68 43.75 -31.60
N PHE A 15 -28.47 44.13 -31.14
CA PHE A 15 -27.23 43.43 -31.50
C PHE A 15 -27.08 42.19 -30.62
N LEU A 16 -27.28 41.00 -31.21
CA LEU A 16 -26.91 39.72 -30.58
C LEU A 16 -25.41 39.49 -30.80
N ALA A 17 -24.60 39.80 -29.78
CA ALA A 17 -23.21 39.38 -29.74
C ALA A 17 -23.14 37.87 -29.46
N ALA A 18 -22.82 37.08 -30.48
CA ALA A 18 -22.50 35.67 -30.33
C ALA A 18 -21.14 35.56 -29.61
N GLY A 19 -21.16 35.33 -28.30
CA GLY A 19 -19.97 35.00 -27.52
C GLY A 19 -19.59 33.54 -27.76
N CYS A 20 -18.51 33.30 -28.52
CA CYS A 20 -17.85 32.00 -28.56
C CYS A 20 -17.30 31.67 -27.17
N THR A 21 -18.03 30.87 -26.39
CA THR A 21 -17.48 30.23 -25.19
C THR A 21 -16.73 28.99 -25.63
N THR A 22 -15.44 29.15 -25.92
CA THR A 22 -14.52 28.02 -25.99
C THR A 22 -14.27 27.53 -24.57
N THR A 23 -15.04 26.53 -24.13
CA THR A 23 -14.69 25.73 -22.95
C THR A 23 -13.37 25.03 -23.27
N THR A 24 -12.27 25.63 -22.82
CA THR A 24 -10.97 24.97 -22.88
C THR A 24 -11.05 23.84 -21.87
N THR A 25 -11.19 22.61 -22.35
CA THR A 25 -11.08 21.38 -21.55
C THR A 25 -9.62 21.22 -21.14
N GLY A 26 -9.12 22.15 -20.32
CA GLY A 26 -7.80 22.10 -19.74
C GLY A 26 -7.82 21.05 -18.63
N LYS A 27 -7.32 19.86 -18.93
CA LYS A 27 -6.93 18.90 -17.90
C LYS A 27 -5.80 19.57 -17.12
N ALA A 28 -6.06 19.97 -15.88
CA ALA A 28 -5.02 20.50 -14.99
C ALA A 28 -4.01 19.37 -14.75
N GLY A 29 -2.95 19.34 -15.54
CA GLY A 29 -1.78 18.52 -15.30
C GLY A 29 -0.82 19.26 -14.38
N LEU A 30 -0.21 18.55 -13.41
CA LEU A 30 0.89 19.08 -12.62
C LEU A 30 1.97 19.64 -13.56
N ALA A 31 2.54 20.79 -13.19
CA ALA A 31 3.62 21.39 -13.95
C ALA A 31 4.78 20.37 -14.08
N PRO A 32 5.44 20.26 -15.26
CA PRO A 32 6.47 19.24 -15.52
C PRO A 32 7.66 19.23 -14.54
N ASN A 33 7.83 20.29 -13.73
CA ASN A 33 8.91 20.47 -12.77
C ASN A 33 8.41 20.76 -11.34
N ALA A 34 7.16 20.41 -11.02
CA ALA A 34 6.69 20.52 -9.64
C ALA A 34 7.45 19.49 -8.78
N VAL A 35 8.12 19.96 -7.73
CA VAL A 35 8.71 19.08 -6.73
C VAL A 35 7.56 18.31 -6.06
N PRO A 36 7.57 16.97 -6.06
CA PRO A 36 6.52 16.18 -5.43
C PRO A 36 6.34 16.60 -3.98
N ARG A 37 5.10 16.86 -3.57
CA ARG A 37 4.80 17.25 -2.20
C ARG A 37 4.94 16.03 -1.28
N PRO A 38 5.69 16.14 -0.17
CA PRO A 38 5.73 15.08 0.83
C PRO A 38 4.31 14.75 1.35
N LEU A 39 3.96 13.47 1.32
CA LEU A 39 2.75 12.94 1.91
C LEU A 39 2.86 13.02 3.44
N MET A 40 1.89 13.70 4.05
CA MET A 40 1.81 13.89 5.50
C MET A 40 0.37 13.84 6.00
N GLY A 41 0.20 13.52 7.28
CA GLY A 41 -1.09 13.59 7.96
C GLY A 41 -2.11 12.62 7.36
N SER A 42 -3.38 13.05 7.26
CA SER A 42 -4.49 12.18 6.85
C SER A 42 -4.41 11.67 5.41
N LEU A 43 -3.61 12.28 4.53
CA LEU A 43 -3.45 11.81 3.14
C LEU A 43 -2.85 10.41 3.07
N ILE A 44 -2.05 10.00 4.06
CA ILE A 44 -1.44 8.67 4.08
C ILE A 44 -2.48 7.55 4.17
N GLN A 45 -3.66 7.83 4.72
CA GLN A 45 -4.75 6.87 4.88
C GLN A 45 -5.32 6.43 3.53
N ARG A 46 -5.07 7.19 2.46
CA ARG A 46 -5.53 6.88 1.09
C ARG A 46 -4.56 5.99 0.31
N VAL A 47 -3.35 5.75 0.83
CA VAL A 47 -2.33 4.96 0.13
C VAL A 47 -2.67 3.47 0.11
N PRO A 48 -3.00 2.79 1.23
CA PRO A 48 -3.38 1.38 1.18
C PRO A 48 -4.59 1.13 0.30
N LEU A 49 -4.66 -0.03 -0.34
CA LEU A 49 -5.78 -0.39 -1.19
C LEU A 49 -7.04 -0.64 -0.36
N ASP A 50 -8.20 -0.43 -0.98
CA ASP A 50 -9.45 -0.90 -0.38
C ASP A 50 -9.72 -2.35 -0.82
N GLY A 51 -10.64 -3.01 -0.12
CA GLY A 51 -11.02 -4.40 -0.42
C GLY A 51 -11.52 -4.59 -1.86
N ALA A 52 -12.12 -3.58 -2.49
CA ALA A 52 -12.58 -3.69 -3.87
C ALA A 52 -11.42 -3.65 -4.88
N ALA A 53 -10.45 -2.76 -4.66
CA ALA A 53 -9.21 -2.71 -5.44
C ALA A 53 -8.41 -4.01 -5.30
N LEU A 54 -8.24 -4.52 -4.08
CA LEU A 54 -7.61 -5.83 -3.84
C LEU A 54 -8.38 -6.97 -4.50
N SER A 55 -9.71 -6.95 -4.41
CA SER A 55 -10.54 -8.01 -5.01
C SER A 55 -10.39 -8.03 -6.53
N THR A 56 -10.27 -6.86 -7.14
CA THR A 56 -10.01 -6.71 -8.58
C THR A 56 -8.62 -7.22 -8.93
N LEU A 57 -7.59 -6.82 -8.15
CA LEU A 57 -6.19 -7.14 -8.41
C LEU A 57 -5.90 -8.64 -8.26
N LEU A 58 -6.46 -9.30 -7.25
CA LEU A 58 -6.21 -10.71 -6.95
C LEU A 58 -7.35 -11.66 -7.38
N ASN A 59 -8.38 -11.12 -8.03
CA ASN A 59 -9.54 -11.88 -8.53
C ASN A 59 -10.21 -12.79 -7.48
N GLN A 60 -10.30 -12.32 -6.23
CA GLN A 60 -10.96 -13.01 -5.11
C GLN A 60 -11.60 -12.01 -4.14
N PRO A 61 -12.67 -12.37 -3.42
CA PRO A 61 -13.33 -11.45 -2.50
C PRO A 61 -12.48 -11.15 -1.26
N PHE A 62 -12.49 -9.88 -0.84
CA PHE A 62 -11.94 -9.44 0.44
C PHE A 62 -12.96 -8.63 1.24
N GLN A 63 -12.88 -8.76 2.56
CA GLN A 63 -13.60 -7.95 3.52
C GLN A 63 -12.66 -7.42 4.59
N ALA A 64 -13.05 -6.31 5.23
CA ALA A 64 -12.33 -5.79 6.38
C ALA A 64 -12.25 -6.86 7.48
N LEU A 65 -11.14 -6.89 8.22
CA LEU A 65 -10.91 -7.83 9.30
C LEU A 65 -11.27 -7.16 10.65
N PRO A 66 -12.47 -7.37 11.23
CA PRO A 66 -12.95 -6.53 12.34
C PRO A 66 -12.08 -6.54 13.61
N PRO A 67 -11.44 -7.66 14.01
CA PRO A 67 -10.51 -7.66 15.14
C PRO A 67 -9.24 -6.81 14.94
N PHE A 68 -8.93 -6.43 13.69
CA PHE A 68 -7.74 -5.66 13.33
C PHE A 68 -8.19 -4.41 12.54
N PRO A 69 -8.76 -3.40 13.24
CA PRO A 69 -9.19 -2.17 12.58
C PRO A 69 -7.98 -1.44 11.97
N PRO A 70 -8.21 -0.62 10.92
CA PRO A 70 -7.18 0.24 10.36
C PRO A 70 -6.45 1.06 11.44
N VAL A 71 -5.13 1.11 11.36
CA VAL A 71 -4.28 1.86 12.29
C VAL A 71 -3.70 3.07 11.55
N PHE A 72 -3.89 4.26 12.12
CA PHE A 72 -3.36 5.50 11.57
C PHE A 72 -2.76 6.36 12.68
N GLY A 73 -1.58 6.93 12.44
CA GLY A 73 -0.94 7.83 13.41
C GLY A 73 0.52 8.09 13.10
N GLY A 74 1.35 8.27 14.13
CA GLY A 74 2.78 8.53 14.02
C GLY A 74 3.63 7.29 14.29
N SER A 75 4.86 7.50 14.78
CA SER A 75 5.79 6.40 15.14
C SER A 75 5.27 5.48 16.26
N ASP A 76 4.37 5.99 17.10
CA ASP A 76 3.63 5.24 18.11
C ASP A 76 2.69 4.20 17.52
N SER A 77 2.28 4.35 16.26
CA SER A 77 1.39 3.43 15.54
C SER A 77 2.10 2.22 14.90
N LEU A 78 3.44 2.20 14.92
CA LEU A 78 4.25 1.06 14.50
C LEU A 78 4.05 -0.14 15.42
N GLY A 79 4.16 -1.36 14.88
CA GLY A 79 4.04 -2.60 15.64
C GLY A 79 5.18 -2.83 16.63
N ASP A 80 4.94 -3.62 17.68
CA ASP A 80 5.93 -4.03 18.67
C ASP A 80 5.82 -5.51 19.09
N SER A 81 5.15 -6.32 18.28
CA SER A 81 4.77 -7.70 18.62
C SER A 81 5.90 -8.72 18.55
N ASP A 82 7.08 -8.33 18.09
CA ASP A 82 8.16 -9.25 17.69
C ASP A 82 9.55 -8.89 18.23
N VAL A 83 9.63 -8.06 19.28
CA VAL A 83 10.90 -7.65 19.93
C VAL A 83 11.81 -8.82 20.35
N SER A 84 11.26 -10.02 20.56
CA SER A 84 12.00 -11.24 20.90
C SER A 84 12.47 -12.06 19.69
N ALA A 85 12.05 -11.72 18.47
CA ALA A 85 12.39 -12.46 17.27
C ALA A 85 13.88 -12.37 16.94
N ARG A 86 14.47 -13.47 16.46
CA ARG A 86 15.91 -13.58 16.17
C ARG A 86 16.16 -14.32 14.86
N PRO A 87 17.16 -13.90 14.03
CA PRO A 87 18.03 -12.74 14.22
C PRO A 87 17.28 -11.40 14.16
N ALA A 88 17.69 -10.43 14.98
CA ALA A 88 17.00 -9.14 15.08
C ALA A 88 17.00 -8.37 13.75
N ASP A 89 18.05 -8.54 12.96
CA ASP A 89 18.18 -7.89 11.65
C ASP A 89 17.25 -8.49 10.58
N CYS A 90 16.63 -9.65 10.82
CA CYS A 90 15.68 -10.25 9.86
C CYS A 90 14.22 -10.00 10.20
N VAL A 91 13.96 -9.23 11.26
CA VAL A 91 12.60 -8.97 11.76
C VAL A 91 11.73 -8.29 10.70
N GLY A 92 12.26 -7.27 10.01
CA GLY A 92 11.52 -6.54 8.97
C GLY A 92 11.09 -7.40 7.77
N VAL A 93 11.78 -8.51 7.51
CA VAL A 93 11.34 -9.47 6.47
C VAL A 93 10.07 -10.20 6.92
N GLY A 94 10.02 -10.61 8.18
CA GLY A 94 8.90 -11.38 8.72
C GLY A 94 7.67 -10.55 9.08
N TYR A 95 7.82 -9.26 9.35
CA TYR A 95 6.78 -8.43 9.93
C TYR A 95 6.73 -7.03 9.33
N LEU A 96 5.52 -6.52 9.08
CA LEU A 96 5.32 -5.16 8.59
C LEU A 96 5.55 -4.13 9.67
N THR A 97 6.16 -2.99 9.31
CA THR A 97 6.03 -1.71 10.03
C THR A 97 6.38 -1.80 11.51
N GLN A 98 7.44 -2.53 11.84
CA GLN A 98 7.85 -2.80 13.21
C GLN A 98 8.71 -1.67 13.78
N ARG A 99 8.42 -1.27 15.01
CA ARG A 99 9.04 -0.11 15.66
C ARG A 99 10.56 -0.24 15.78
N ASN A 100 11.06 -1.44 16.05
CA ASN A 100 12.50 -1.72 16.14
C ASN A 100 13.23 -1.54 14.79
N VAL A 101 12.56 -1.81 13.66
CA VAL A 101 13.11 -1.69 12.30
C VAL A 101 13.22 -0.21 11.89
N TYR A 102 12.29 0.64 12.34
CA TYR A 102 12.25 2.07 12.02
C TYR A 102 12.97 2.98 13.04
N ARG A 103 13.62 2.43 14.07
CA ARG A 103 14.19 3.18 15.20
C ARG A 103 15.22 4.27 14.83
N SER A 104 15.86 4.16 13.67
CA SER A 104 16.92 5.07 13.22
C SER A 104 16.43 6.19 12.31
N VAL A 105 15.12 6.27 12.05
CA VAL A 105 14.53 7.28 11.15
C VAL A 105 13.41 8.03 11.85
N GLU A 106 13.19 9.27 11.42
CA GLU A 106 12.05 10.05 11.87
C GLU A 106 10.80 9.63 11.10
N VAL A 107 9.89 8.93 11.76
CA VAL A 107 8.58 8.55 11.18
C VAL A 107 7.59 9.69 11.38
N LYS A 108 6.99 10.15 10.28
CA LYS A 108 6.03 11.27 10.26
C LYS A 108 4.59 10.80 10.30
N SER A 109 4.27 9.74 9.57
CA SER A 109 2.93 9.17 9.56
C SER A 109 2.99 7.69 9.20
N VAL A 110 2.04 6.92 9.72
CA VAL A 110 1.87 5.49 9.48
C VAL A 110 0.40 5.23 9.16
N ALA A 111 0.15 4.37 8.17
CA ALA A 111 -1.15 3.73 7.95
C ALA A 111 -0.96 2.23 7.79
N ARG A 112 -1.84 1.43 8.40
CA ARG A 112 -1.88 -0.02 8.28
C ARG A 112 -3.31 -0.50 8.14
N VAL A 113 -3.56 -1.41 7.21
CA VAL A 113 -4.86 -2.05 7.00
C VAL A 113 -4.66 -3.54 6.78
N SER A 114 -5.67 -4.31 7.16
CA SER A 114 -5.70 -5.75 6.99
C SER A 114 -7.01 -6.17 6.36
N TRP A 115 -6.92 -7.03 5.36
CA TRP A 115 -8.05 -7.58 4.61
C TRP A 115 -8.03 -9.09 4.71
N ARG A 116 -9.20 -9.70 4.81
CA ARG A 116 -9.35 -11.16 4.84
C ARG A 116 -10.29 -11.64 3.75
N HIS A 117 -10.20 -12.91 3.39
CA HIS A 117 -11.22 -13.59 2.60
C HIS A 117 -12.60 -13.57 3.30
N ASP A 118 -13.68 -13.72 2.52
CA ASP A 118 -15.08 -13.67 2.99
C ASP A 118 -15.66 -15.03 3.45
N GLY A 119 -14.82 -16.08 3.49
CA GLY A 119 -15.23 -17.46 3.75
C GLY A 119 -15.31 -18.34 2.49
N SER A 120 -15.17 -17.76 1.30
CA SER A 120 -15.06 -18.51 0.05
C SER A 120 -13.79 -19.37 -0.03
N SER A 121 -13.79 -20.40 -0.89
CA SER A 121 -12.60 -21.20 -1.23
C SER A 121 -11.70 -20.39 -2.16
N VAL A 122 -10.66 -19.77 -1.59
CA VAL A 122 -9.77 -18.81 -2.28
C VAL A 122 -8.30 -19.11 -1.98
N LYS A 123 -7.39 -18.53 -2.78
CA LYS A 123 -5.94 -18.74 -2.62
C LYS A 123 -5.33 -17.98 -1.44
N VAL A 124 -5.75 -16.72 -1.24
CA VAL A 124 -5.21 -15.82 -0.20
C VAL A 124 -6.13 -15.80 1.01
N ASP A 125 -5.57 -16.02 2.18
CA ASP A 125 -6.26 -15.93 3.47
C ASP A 125 -6.42 -14.46 3.88
N ASP A 126 -5.30 -13.74 3.90
CA ASP A 126 -5.24 -12.33 4.30
C ASP A 126 -4.17 -11.53 3.54
N VAL A 127 -4.39 -10.22 3.48
CA VAL A 127 -3.44 -9.22 2.99
C VAL A 127 -3.27 -8.14 4.04
N ASP A 128 -2.03 -7.90 4.44
CA ASP A 128 -1.64 -6.77 5.28
C ASP A 128 -0.91 -5.74 4.43
N GLU A 129 -1.32 -4.48 4.55
CA GLU A 129 -0.71 -3.34 3.87
C GLU A 129 -0.28 -2.29 4.89
N GLY A 130 0.92 -1.77 4.71
CA GLY A 130 1.48 -0.71 5.54
C GLY A 130 2.11 0.38 4.69
N VAL A 131 2.05 1.62 5.15
CA VAL A 131 2.83 2.72 4.58
C VAL A 131 3.38 3.58 5.70
N VAL A 132 4.63 4.01 5.54
CA VAL A 132 5.35 4.87 6.47
C VAL A 132 5.89 6.08 5.71
N ALA A 133 5.41 7.27 6.06
CA ALA A 133 5.96 8.53 5.55
C ALA A 133 7.14 9.00 6.40
N LEU A 134 8.21 9.38 5.72
CA LEU A 134 9.44 9.95 6.26
C LEU A 134 9.52 11.46 5.92
N PRO A 135 10.53 12.20 6.43
CA PRO A 135 10.60 13.64 6.25
C PRO A 135 10.82 14.08 4.80
N SER A 136 11.40 13.22 3.97
CA SER A 136 11.76 13.52 2.57
C SER A 136 11.85 12.26 1.72
N ALA A 137 11.87 12.44 0.40
CA ALA A 137 12.13 11.35 -0.54
C ALA A 137 13.50 10.71 -0.32
N ALA A 138 14.55 11.52 -0.16
CA ALA A 138 15.90 11.03 0.13
C ALA A 138 15.94 10.15 1.40
N ALA A 139 15.22 10.52 2.45
CA ALA A 139 15.15 9.69 3.66
C ALA A 139 14.48 8.33 3.41
N ALA A 140 13.46 8.30 2.54
CA ALA A 140 12.75 7.07 2.15
C ALA A 140 13.63 6.19 1.25
N ASP A 141 14.31 6.77 0.27
CA ASP A 141 15.26 6.08 -0.60
C ASP A 141 16.43 5.48 0.21
N ASP A 142 17.00 6.26 1.13
CA ASP A 142 18.06 5.78 2.02
C ASP A 142 17.59 4.63 2.92
N LEU A 143 16.36 4.70 3.44
CA LEU A 143 15.78 3.61 4.24
C LEU A 143 15.53 2.36 3.40
N PHE A 144 14.96 2.53 2.20
CA PHE A 144 14.72 1.43 1.27
C PHE A 144 16.02 0.74 0.85
N ALA A 145 17.08 1.49 0.59
CA ALA A 145 18.39 0.92 0.28
C ALA A 145 18.92 0.07 1.43
N ARG A 146 18.77 0.53 2.69
CA ARG A 146 19.14 -0.25 3.88
C ARG A 146 18.30 -1.51 4.04
N PHE A 147 16.98 -1.40 3.92
CA PHE A 147 16.09 -2.56 3.98
C PHE A 147 16.42 -3.58 2.88
N SER A 148 16.64 -3.11 1.65
CA SER A 148 16.99 -3.98 0.52
C SER A 148 18.30 -4.74 0.76
N ALA A 149 19.32 -4.09 1.32
CA ALA A 149 20.58 -4.73 1.68
C ALA A 149 20.38 -5.75 2.81
N GLN A 150 19.69 -5.34 3.88
CA GLN A 150 19.40 -6.17 5.05
C GLN A 150 18.56 -7.40 4.70
N TRP A 151 17.55 -7.27 3.84
CA TRP A 151 16.74 -8.40 3.39
C TRP A 151 17.58 -9.42 2.62
N LYS A 152 18.51 -8.97 1.77
CA LYS A 152 19.41 -9.89 1.05
C LYS A 152 20.28 -10.70 1.99
N GLU A 153 20.76 -10.10 3.08
CA GLU A 153 21.53 -10.80 4.11
C GLU A 153 20.68 -11.85 4.87
N CYS A 154 19.36 -11.68 4.88
CA CYS A 154 18.42 -12.60 5.50
C CYS A 154 17.96 -13.74 4.59
N ASP A 155 18.33 -13.75 3.30
CA ASP A 155 17.93 -14.82 2.39
C ASP A 155 18.50 -16.18 2.84
N GLY A 156 17.67 -17.21 2.84
CA GLY A 156 17.99 -18.53 3.38
C GLY A 156 18.03 -18.62 4.91
N THR A 157 17.77 -17.52 5.63
CA THR A 157 17.76 -17.51 7.11
C THR A 157 16.38 -17.88 7.65
N THR A 158 16.36 -18.48 8.85
CA THR A 158 15.11 -18.71 9.60
C THR A 158 15.03 -17.78 10.79
N LEU A 159 13.99 -16.94 10.82
CA LEU A 159 13.63 -16.14 11.98
C LEU A 159 12.89 -17.03 12.99
N THR A 160 13.33 -17.04 14.25
CA THR A 160 12.66 -17.69 15.37
C THR A 160 11.88 -16.67 16.17
N VAL A 161 10.61 -16.96 16.48
CA VAL A 161 9.70 -16.05 17.19
C VAL A 161 9.04 -16.80 18.35
N PRO A 162 9.68 -16.88 19.53
CA PRO A 162 9.24 -17.76 20.62
C PRO A 162 7.80 -17.53 21.10
N ALA A 163 7.31 -16.29 21.03
CA ALA A 163 5.97 -15.92 21.49
C ALA A 163 4.87 -16.06 20.41
N SER A 164 5.21 -16.49 19.18
CA SER A 164 4.25 -16.57 18.07
C SER A 164 3.69 -17.99 17.91
N ALA A 165 2.42 -18.07 17.50
CA ALA A 165 1.84 -19.33 17.02
C ALA A 165 2.64 -19.92 15.84
N PHE A 166 3.21 -19.06 14.99
CA PHE A 166 4.20 -19.43 13.99
C PHE A 166 5.59 -19.15 14.53
N GLY A 167 6.08 -20.06 15.38
CA GLY A 167 7.37 -19.91 16.06
C GLY A 167 8.59 -19.82 15.16
N GLN A 168 8.45 -20.09 13.86
CA GLN A 168 9.51 -19.98 12.87
C GLN A 168 9.01 -19.35 11.56
N ARG A 169 9.85 -18.53 10.94
CA ARG A 169 9.63 -17.94 9.61
C ARG A 169 10.88 -18.17 8.75
N SER A 170 10.79 -19.07 7.77
CA SER A 170 11.92 -19.32 6.85
C SER A 170 11.86 -18.30 5.71
N ILE A 171 12.95 -17.58 5.48
CA ILE A 171 13.06 -16.51 4.48
C ILE A 171 13.79 -17.07 3.27
N THR A 172 13.23 -16.87 2.09
CA THR A 172 13.79 -17.35 0.81
C THR A 172 13.43 -16.40 -0.33
N ASP A 173 14.11 -16.51 -1.46
CA ASP A 173 13.79 -15.81 -2.72
C ASP A 173 13.78 -14.29 -2.53
N VAL A 174 14.83 -13.77 -1.89
CA VAL A 174 14.96 -12.32 -1.72
C VAL A 174 15.46 -11.69 -3.02
N ARG A 175 14.67 -10.77 -3.55
CA ARG A 175 14.93 -10.14 -4.84
C ARG A 175 14.62 -8.66 -4.81
N VAL A 176 15.40 -7.86 -5.55
CA VAL A 176 15.20 -6.42 -5.67
C VAL A 176 15.04 -6.06 -7.14
N ALA A 177 13.93 -5.42 -7.48
CA ALA A 177 13.65 -4.91 -8.82
C ALA A 177 12.66 -3.74 -8.71
N ASP A 178 12.75 -2.77 -9.62
CA ASP A 178 11.72 -1.74 -9.81
C ASP A 178 11.32 -0.95 -8.54
N SER A 179 12.31 -0.61 -7.70
CA SER A 179 12.10 0.07 -6.40
C SER A 179 11.29 -0.75 -5.39
N VAL A 180 11.32 -2.08 -5.52
CA VAL A 180 10.72 -3.04 -4.60
C VAL A 180 11.76 -4.10 -4.21
N VAL A 181 11.83 -4.42 -2.91
CA VAL A 181 12.44 -5.66 -2.42
C VAL A 181 11.32 -6.63 -2.05
N ALA A 182 11.43 -7.88 -2.47
CA ALA A 182 10.46 -8.92 -2.20
C ALA A 182 11.14 -10.16 -1.62
N ALA A 183 10.35 -10.97 -0.90
CA ALA A 183 10.79 -12.23 -0.32
C ALA A 183 9.61 -13.20 -0.19
N THR A 184 9.89 -14.50 -0.19
CA THR A 184 8.95 -15.52 0.26
C THR A 184 9.25 -15.89 1.70
N VAL A 185 8.22 -15.91 2.55
CA VAL A 185 8.30 -16.30 3.95
C VAL A 185 7.43 -17.52 4.20
N SER A 186 8.03 -18.61 4.68
CA SER A 186 7.32 -19.81 5.10
C SER A 186 7.08 -19.78 6.61
N LEU A 187 5.83 -19.58 7.02
CA LEU A 187 5.40 -19.52 8.41
C LEU A 187 5.20 -20.94 8.94
N ARG A 188 5.91 -21.29 10.01
CA ARG A 188 5.92 -22.64 10.61
C ARG A 188 5.63 -22.57 12.10
N ARG A 189 4.82 -23.50 12.60
CA ARG A 189 4.47 -23.61 14.03
C ARG A 189 5.58 -24.21 14.90
N GLY A 190 6.67 -24.67 14.29
CA GLY A 190 7.84 -25.25 14.97
C GLY A 190 8.46 -26.41 14.19
N THR A 191 9.63 -26.87 14.64
CA THR A 191 10.42 -27.94 13.99
C THR A 191 9.72 -29.30 13.96
N HIS A 192 8.78 -29.56 14.88
CA HIS A 192 8.09 -30.85 15.02
C HIS A 192 6.60 -30.79 14.64
N SER A 193 6.13 -29.67 14.07
CA SER A 193 4.75 -29.57 13.59
C SER A 193 4.56 -30.39 12.33
N ILE A 194 3.55 -31.26 12.32
CA ILE A 194 3.10 -32.00 11.12
C ILE A 194 2.22 -31.17 10.19
N LEU A 195 1.76 -30.00 10.66
CA LEU A 195 0.89 -29.14 9.87
C LEU A 195 1.68 -28.40 8.80
N ALA A 196 1.08 -28.25 7.62
CA ALA A 196 1.66 -27.53 6.49
C ALA A 196 2.10 -26.11 6.90
N SER A 197 3.22 -25.66 6.33
CA SER A 197 3.65 -24.27 6.45
C SER A 197 2.69 -23.36 5.70
N VAL A 198 2.51 -22.15 6.21
CA VAL A 198 1.67 -21.11 5.58
C VAL A 198 2.60 -20.22 4.75
N PRO A 199 2.50 -20.21 3.41
CA PRO A 199 3.30 -19.33 2.56
C PRO A 199 2.85 -17.88 2.71
N GLN A 200 3.80 -16.96 2.72
CA GLN A 200 3.55 -15.53 2.73
C GLN A 200 4.47 -14.83 1.74
N ALA A 201 3.91 -14.08 0.79
CA ALA A 201 4.67 -13.19 -0.06
C ALA A 201 4.90 -11.87 0.68
N ARG A 202 6.13 -11.36 0.69
CA ARG A 202 6.50 -10.08 1.30
C ARG A 202 7.04 -9.15 0.24
N ALA A 203 6.66 -7.88 0.32
CA ALA A 203 7.24 -6.82 -0.50
C ALA A 203 7.39 -5.53 0.30
N VAL A 204 8.44 -4.77 0.01
CA VAL A 204 8.64 -3.40 0.47
C VAL A 204 9.00 -2.55 -0.73
N GLY A 205 8.29 -1.46 -0.94
CA GLY A 205 8.51 -0.52 -2.04
C GLY A 205 8.79 0.90 -1.55
N VAL A 206 9.35 1.74 -2.41
CA VAL A 206 9.59 3.16 -2.12
C VAL A 206 9.07 4.07 -3.23
N ARG A 207 8.35 5.12 -2.84
CA ARG A 207 7.92 6.20 -3.73
C ARG A 207 7.74 7.50 -2.95
N GLY A 208 8.18 8.62 -3.51
CA GLY A 208 8.11 9.91 -2.83
C GLY A 208 8.81 9.82 -1.47
N ASN A 209 8.22 10.39 -0.42
CA ASN A 209 8.72 10.27 0.95
C ASN A 209 8.20 9.03 1.70
N CYS A 210 7.67 8.03 1.01
CA CYS A 210 6.97 6.91 1.61
C CYS A 210 7.66 5.57 1.32
N VAL A 211 7.69 4.71 2.32
CA VAL A 211 7.97 3.27 2.19
C VAL A 211 6.65 2.52 2.37
N VAL A 212 6.31 1.66 1.42
CA VAL A 212 5.14 0.76 1.49
C VAL A 212 5.61 -0.64 1.84
N GLU A 213 4.83 -1.36 2.63
CA GLU A 213 5.09 -2.75 3.01
C GLU A 213 3.83 -3.58 2.78
N VAL A 214 3.99 -4.79 2.25
CA VAL A 214 2.89 -5.70 1.92
C VAL A 214 3.20 -7.11 2.39
N ALA A 215 2.23 -7.78 3.01
CA ALA A 215 2.21 -9.23 3.14
C ALA A 215 0.96 -9.80 2.49
N VAL A 216 1.11 -10.84 1.69
CA VAL A 216 0.01 -11.66 1.17
C VAL A 216 0.17 -13.06 1.75
N THR A 217 -0.72 -13.44 2.64
CA THR A 217 -0.69 -14.75 3.32
C THR A 217 -1.61 -15.72 2.59
N PHE A 218 -1.06 -16.88 2.21
CA PHE A 218 -1.79 -17.94 1.52
C PHE A 218 -2.22 -19.01 2.51
N PHE A 219 -3.23 -19.81 2.17
CA PHE A 219 -3.48 -21.04 2.92
C PHE A 219 -2.29 -22.00 2.80
N GLY A 220 -1.99 -22.73 3.87
CA GLY A 220 -0.93 -23.75 3.85
C GLY A 220 -1.21 -24.93 2.92
N ILE A 221 -2.48 -25.09 2.51
CA ILE A 221 -2.94 -26.06 1.52
C ILE A 221 -3.89 -25.31 0.59
N THR A 222 -3.60 -25.34 -0.71
CA THR A 222 -4.46 -24.75 -1.75
C THR A 222 -4.83 -25.81 -2.77
N HIS A 223 -6.02 -25.71 -3.34
CA HIS A 223 -6.51 -26.53 -4.43
C HIS A 223 -6.48 -25.77 -5.76
N PRO A 224 -6.30 -26.46 -6.91
CA PRO A 224 -6.39 -25.82 -8.22
C PRO A 224 -7.74 -25.11 -8.48
N SER A 225 -8.81 -25.54 -7.81
CA SER A 225 -10.14 -24.95 -7.90
C SER A 225 -10.36 -23.72 -7.02
N ASP A 226 -9.41 -23.38 -6.14
CA ASP A 226 -9.53 -22.19 -5.30
C ASP A 226 -9.53 -20.93 -6.15
N GLN A 227 -10.49 -20.04 -5.89
CA GLN A 227 -10.62 -18.78 -6.60
C GLN A 227 -9.44 -17.86 -6.30
N GLY A 228 -9.08 -17.03 -7.29
CA GLY A 228 -8.03 -16.02 -7.17
C GLY A 228 -6.95 -16.20 -8.23
N SER A 229 -6.27 -15.10 -8.55
CA SER A 229 -5.11 -15.06 -9.44
C SER A 229 -3.80 -14.84 -8.68
N ALA A 230 -3.84 -14.85 -7.34
CA ALA A 230 -2.68 -14.59 -6.53
C ALA A 230 -1.55 -15.63 -6.77
N ASP A 231 -0.34 -15.11 -6.83
CA ASP A 231 0.91 -15.85 -7.02
C ASP A 231 1.91 -15.43 -5.94
N ILE A 232 2.53 -16.41 -5.29
CA ILE A 232 3.48 -16.20 -4.20
C ILE A 232 4.68 -15.33 -4.63
N SER A 233 5.05 -15.41 -5.92
CA SER A 233 6.19 -14.69 -6.45
C SER A 233 5.86 -13.27 -6.87
N THR A 234 4.62 -12.92 -7.23
CA THR A 234 4.31 -11.57 -7.78
C THR A 234 3.33 -10.74 -6.95
N SER A 235 2.35 -11.35 -6.27
CA SER A 235 1.19 -10.59 -5.76
C SER A 235 1.52 -9.50 -4.74
N ALA A 236 2.47 -9.73 -3.83
CA ALA A 236 2.89 -8.68 -2.90
C ALA A 236 3.59 -7.50 -3.62
N VAL A 237 4.32 -7.78 -4.70
CA VAL A 237 4.97 -6.76 -5.53
C VAL A 237 3.94 -5.97 -6.33
N ASP A 238 2.94 -6.64 -6.92
CA ASP A 238 1.85 -5.99 -7.66
C ASP A 238 1.06 -5.02 -6.77
N ILE A 239 0.75 -5.42 -5.53
CA ILE A 239 0.11 -4.55 -4.54
C ILE A 239 1.02 -3.40 -4.13
N ALA A 240 2.32 -3.66 -3.89
CA ALA A 240 3.28 -2.60 -3.56
C ALA A 240 3.36 -1.55 -4.68
N HIS A 241 3.39 -1.97 -5.95
CA HIS A 241 3.32 -1.06 -7.09
C HIS A 241 2.03 -0.24 -7.11
N ALA A 242 0.87 -0.87 -6.91
CA ALA A 242 -0.40 -0.16 -6.85
C ALA A 242 -0.45 0.90 -5.71
N MET A 243 0.14 0.59 -4.55
CA MET A 243 0.28 1.57 -3.45
C MET A 243 1.26 2.70 -3.81
N MET A 244 2.37 2.39 -4.49
CA MET A 244 3.32 3.39 -4.98
C MET A 244 2.72 4.30 -6.06
N ASP A 245 1.82 3.78 -6.90
CA ASP A 245 1.10 4.59 -7.88
C ASP A 245 0.15 5.57 -7.18
N ARG A 246 -0.59 5.11 -6.15
CA ARG A 246 -1.40 6.00 -5.30
C ARG A 246 -0.57 7.08 -4.63
N ILE A 247 0.65 6.77 -4.17
CA ILE A 247 1.57 7.79 -3.64
C ILE A 247 1.87 8.86 -4.70
N SER A 248 2.18 8.44 -5.93
CA SER A 248 2.50 9.35 -7.03
C SER A 248 1.32 10.25 -7.40
N GLU A 249 0.09 9.75 -7.30
CA GLU A 249 -1.14 10.52 -7.53
C GLU A 249 -1.45 11.52 -6.41
N LEU A 250 -0.95 11.26 -5.20
CA LEU A 250 -1.20 12.07 -4.00
C LEU A 250 -0.14 13.17 -3.76
N SER A 251 1.02 13.05 -4.42
CA SER A 251 2.20 13.91 -4.23
C SER A 251 2.29 15.06 -5.24
#